data_AF-A0A4P9Z9R2-F1
#
_entry.id   AF-A0A4P9Z9R2-F1
#
_cell.length_a   1.000
_cell.length_b   1.000
_cell.length_c   1.000
_cell.angle_alpha   90.00
_cell.angle_beta   90.00
_cell.angle_gamma   90.00
#
_symmetry.space_group_name_H-M   'P 1'
#
loop_
_entity.id
_entity.type
_entity.pdbx_description
1 polymer ?
#
loop_
_entity_poly.entity_id
_entity_poly.type
_entity_poly.pdbx_seq_one_letter_code
_entity_poly.pdbx_strand_id
1 'polypeptide(L)'
;MPSSTEQLKPMSSESLPLSDLVTTLENSPDLQEITVSDVLAPQSKQHYMHLCLLLINPKQAISHKLAQAIQQYLLRDSAQSSTASLVDFLEYGGLVNEEFALLFSRTAEAETSSESKLFVRKQIDLIPYMPMPNCSQKIEKIVTSSQKHSPHELAALLFRNLTILYGKAAHTLKNKADLQMTKRIESAIVSSLPCIFGFSNDNWVAFDLESRLNFTRLLRTLMNLNLQKDGTWQEAYSLVPPRSLVYQLLVSTNPLIVSEVLGFISYLKTLKFDDPQDASKKAINCFVFDAVNFVWKDRAFKYDDSFSKGMFLDIHFLQRMGSLNFFGVSEYLMLKNIGGLARNPAFSYMFAEIVWSIEDAQPDITVRHPGPLSEESVYRLQCDSSAKWVPMSYSDIKKTVLFSLVRSGFTGIGQFLYSSVRSLQNGKQQ
;
A
#
# COMPACT_ATOMS: atom_id res chain seq x y z
N MET A 1 1.58 -52.93 49.67
CA MET A 1 2.70 -52.05 49.32
C MET A 1 3.99 -52.85 49.39
N PRO A 2 5.02 -52.58 48.57
CA PRO A 2 5.01 -51.88 47.27
C PRO A 2 5.76 -52.66 46.15
N SER A 3 5.73 -52.14 44.91
CA SER A 3 6.80 -52.08 43.86
C SER A 3 7.87 -53.20 43.73
N SER A 4 8.44 -53.56 42.58
CA SER A 4 8.33 -53.19 41.15
C SER A 4 9.26 -54.18 40.36
N THR A 5 9.53 -54.14 39.06
CA THR A 5 9.31 -53.17 37.96
C THR A 5 9.34 -53.95 36.63
N GLU A 6 8.67 -53.48 35.57
CA GLU A 6 8.80 -54.09 34.24
C GLU A 6 9.16 -53.04 33.17
N GLN A 7 10.16 -53.35 32.33
CA GLN A 7 10.76 -52.40 31.40
C GLN A 7 10.04 -52.37 30.05
N LEU A 8 9.64 -51.19 29.59
CA LEU A 8 9.11 -50.99 28.24
C LEU A 8 10.22 -51.08 27.19
N LYS A 9 9.98 -51.94 26.19
CA LYS A 9 10.86 -52.17 25.04
C LYS A 9 10.48 -51.17 23.92
N PRO A 10 11.43 -50.50 23.24
CA PRO A 10 11.08 -49.58 22.16
C PRO A 10 10.60 -50.37 20.94
N MET A 11 9.43 -50.03 20.41
CA MET A 11 8.96 -50.54 19.11
C MET A 11 9.72 -49.84 17.98
N SER A 12 10.23 -50.63 17.04
CA SER A 12 10.86 -50.16 15.81
C SER A 12 9.83 -49.62 14.82
N SER A 13 10.26 -48.65 14.01
CA SER A 13 9.44 -47.98 13.02
C SER A 13 9.11 -48.86 11.81
N GLU A 14 7.84 -49.23 11.65
CA GLU A 14 7.25 -49.57 10.36
C GLU A 14 6.18 -48.55 10.00
N SER A 15 6.18 -48.09 8.76
CA SER A 15 5.26 -47.06 8.27
C SER A 15 3.86 -47.65 8.03
N LEU A 16 2.93 -47.39 8.95
CA LEU A 16 1.52 -47.72 8.79
C LEU A 16 0.92 -47.02 7.54
N PRO A 17 0.04 -47.69 6.77
CA PRO A 17 -0.69 -47.04 5.69
C PRO A 17 -1.59 -45.92 6.22
N LEU A 18 -1.72 -44.82 5.46
CA LEU A 18 -2.54 -43.67 5.87
C LEU A 18 -4.01 -44.02 6.14
N SER A 19 -4.53 -45.09 5.50
CA SER A 19 -5.89 -45.62 5.68
C SER A 19 -6.17 -46.10 7.10
N ASP A 20 -5.16 -46.68 7.75
CA ASP A 20 -5.31 -47.40 9.02
C ASP A 20 -5.27 -46.41 10.18
N LEU A 21 -4.53 -45.31 10.02
CA LEU A 21 -4.52 -44.19 10.96
C LEU A 21 -5.88 -43.48 11.00
N VAL A 22 -6.50 -43.23 9.83
CA VAL A 22 -7.81 -42.58 9.72
C VAL A 22 -8.92 -43.43 10.34
N THR A 23 -8.95 -44.74 10.05
CA THR A 23 -9.95 -45.65 10.66
C THR A 23 -9.75 -45.86 12.16
N THR A 24 -8.51 -45.77 12.67
CA THR A 24 -8.25 -45.79 14.12
C THR A 24 -8.75 -44.51 14.81
N LEU A 25 -8.66 -43.36 14.14
CA LEU A 25 -9.14 -42.07 14.65
C LEU A 25 -10.67 -41.95 14.57
N GLU A 26 -11.32 -42.34 13.47
CA GLU A 26 -12.79 -42.25 13.32
C GLU A 26 -13.56 -43.12 14.35
N ASN A 27 -12.90 -44.11 14.95
CA ASN A 27 -13.46 -44.97 16.00
C ASN A 27 -12.96 -44.63 17.42
N SER A 28 -12.17 -43.58 17.62
CA SER A 28 -11.79 -43.10 18.96
C SER A 28 -12.96 -42.32 19.59
N PRO A 29 -13.48 -42.71 20.77
CA PRO A 29 -14.54 -41.98 21.44
C PRO A 29 -14.08 -40.58 21.92
N ASP A 30 -12.77 -40.40 22.14
CA ASP A 30 -12.18 -39.17 22.68
C ASP A 30 -12.32 -37.97 21.74
N LEU A 31 -12.52 -38.21 20.43
CA LEU A 31 -12.79 -37.16 19.44
C LEU A 31 -14.14 -36.45 19.63
N GLN A 32 -15.06 -37.00 20.43
CA GLN A 32 -16.28 -36.29 20.85
C GLN A 32 -16.05 -35.37 22.07
N GLU A 33 -14.96 -35.57 22.82
CA GLU A 33 -14.65 -34.87 24.07
C GLU A 33 -13.47 -33.89 23.96
N ILE A 34 -12.94 -33.60 22.77
CA ILE A 34 -11.92 -32.55 22.59
C ILE A 34 -12.49 -31.21 23.10
N THR A 35 -11.95 -30.74 24.23
CA THR A 35 -12.32 -29.46 24.80
C THR A 35 -11.48 -28.34 24.18
N VAL A 36 -11.97 -27.10 24.29
CA VAL A 36 -11.24 -25.93 23.81
C VAL A 36 -9.90 -25.74 24.54
N SER A 37 -9.77 -26.26 25.77
CA SER A 37 -8.52 -26.20 26.53
C SER A 37 -7.42 -27.11 25.94
N ASP A 38 -7.79 -28.25 25.36
CA ASP A 38 -6.82 -29.19 24.79
C ASP A 38 -6.15 -28.58 23.55
N VAL A 39 -6.96 -28.00 22.66
CA VAL A 39 -6.52 -27.31 21.42
C VAL A 39 -5.53 -26.15 21.68
N LEU A 40 -5.57 -25.56 22.89
CA LEU A 40 -4.75 -24.41 23.27
C LEU A 40 -3.51 -24.78 24.12
N ALA A 41 -3.26 -26.07 24.36
CA ALA A 41 -2.12 -26.51 25.16
C ALA A 41 -0.76 -26.34 24.40
N PRO A 42 0.38 -26.08 25.08
CA PRO A 42 1.64 -25.69 24.42
C PRO A 42 2.35 -26.78 23.59
N GLN A 43 1.75 -27.96 23.40
CA GLN A 43 2.37 -29.09 22.70
C GLN A 43 2.12 -29.00 21.18
N SER A 44 2.92 -28.16 20.53
CA SER A 44 2.71 -27.59 19.20
C SER A 44 2.95 -28.50 17.98
N LYS A 45 3.01 -29.83 18.12
CA LYS A 45 3.19 -30.75 16.97
C LYS A 45 2.08 -31.78 16.80
N GLN A 46 1.61 -32.40 17.88
CA GLN A 46 0.50 -33.36 17.82
C GLN A 46 -0.86 -32.67 17.60
N HIS A 47 -1.02 -31.43 18.08
CA HIS A 47 -2.21 -30.61 17.82
C HIS A 47 -2.35 -30.16 16.37
N TYR A 48 -1.24 -29.82 15.68
CA TYR A 48 -1.26 -29.54 14.25
C TYR A 48 -1.72 -30.75 13.45
N MET A 49 -1.24 -31.95 13.80
CA MET A 49 -1.73 -33.19 13.20
C MET A 49 -3.24 -33.38 13.44
N HIS A 50 -3.73 -33.23 14.68
CA HIS A 50 -5.16 -33.37 14.99
C HIS A 50 -6.04 -32.34 14.27
N LEU A 51 -5.59 -31.08 14.16
CA LEU A 51 -6.30 -30.05 13.40
C LEU A 51 -6.28 -30.31 11.89
N CYS A 52 -5.15 -30.76 11.32
CA CYS A 52 -5.09 -31.21 9.93
C CYS A 52 -6.01 -32.43 9.68
N LEU A 53 -6.17 -33.33 10.65
CA LEU A 53 -7.10 -34.46 10.57
C LEU A 53 -8.57 -34.02 10.66
N LEU A 54 -8.90 -33.04 11.51
CA LEU A 54 -10.24 -32.43 11.56
C LEU A 54 -10.63 -31.72 10.23
N LEU A 55 -9.66 -31.18 9.50
CA LEU A 55 -9.87 -30.53 8.20
C LEU A 55 -10.12 -31.51 7.04
N ILE A 56 -9.82 -32.80 7.21
CA ILE A 56 -10.09 -33.84 6.20
C ILE A 56 -11.57 -34.23 6.16
N ASN A 57 -12.34 -34.00 7.23
CA ASN A 57 -13.77 -34.36 7.29
C ASN A 57 -14.63 -33.20 7.85
N PRO A 58 -15.01 -32.20 7.00
CA PRO A 58 -15.60 -30.94 7.44
C PRO A 58 -17.08 -31.06 7.84
N LYS A 59 -17.34 -31.64 9.01
CA LYS A 59 -18.64 -31.51 9.69
C LYS A 59 -18.74 -30.08 10.27
N GLN A 60 -19.55 -29.23 9.62
CA GLN A 60 -19.73 -27.79 9.95
C GLN A 60 -19.83 -27.48 11.45
N ALA A 61 -20.42 -28.36 12.26
CA ALA A 61 -20.55 -28.17 13.70
C ALA A 61 -19.21 -28.08 14.46
N ILE A 62 -18.19 -28.85 14.08
CA ILE A 62 -16.89 -28.84 14.78
C ILE A 62 -16.10 -27.59 14.40
N SER A 63 -16.09 -27.24 13.12
CA SER A 63 -15.34 -26.08 12.64
C SER A 63 -16.00 -24.76 13.08
N HIS A 64 -17.33 -24.70 13.16
CA HIS A 64 -18.05 -23.59 13.81
C HIS A 64 -17.69 -23.44 15.30
N LYS A 65 -17.59 -24.55 16.05
CA LYS A 65 -17.11 -24.53 17.45
C LYS A 65 -15.66 -24.03 17.54
N LEU A 66 -14.76 -24.46 16.66
CA LEU A 66 -13.37 -24.00 16.60
C LEU A 66 -13.30 -22.49 16.31
N ALA A 67 -14.07 -21.99 15.34
CA ALA A 67 -14.12 -20.57 15.02
C ALA A 67 -14.67 -19.72 16.19
N GLN A 68 -15.69 -20.22 16.89
CA GLN A 68 -16.20 -19.61 18.13
C GLN A 68 -15.16 -19.64 19.26
N ALA A 69 -14.41 -20.73 19.40
CA ALA A 69 -13.34 -20.86 20.38
C ALA A 69 -12.20 -19.85 20.11
N ILE A 70 -11.72 -19.75 18.87
CA ILE A 70 -10.73 -18.74 18.48
C ILE A 70 -11.26 -17.32 18.75
N GLN A 71 -12.54 -17.05 18.43
CA GLN A 71 -13.16 -15.77 18.72
C GLN A 71 -13.29 -15.45 20.22
N GLN A 72 -13.60 -16.43 21.06
CA GLN A 72 -13.78 -16.24 22.50
C GLN A 72 -12.47 -16.21 23.28
N TYR A 73 -11.49 -17.03 22.92
CA TYR A 73 -10.26 -17.22 23.71
C TYR A 73 -9.03 -16.55 23.08
N LEU A 74 -8.88 -16.52 21.75
CA LEU A 74 -7.71 -15.87 21.12
C LEU A 74 -7.96 -14.39 20.84
N LEU A 75 -9.17 -14.00 20.40
CA LEU A 75 -9.46 -12.59 20.10
C LEU A 75 -9.85 -11.75 21.33
N ARG A 76 -10.62 -12.30 22.28
CA ARG A 76 -11.12 -11.55 23.45
C ARG A 76 -10.15 -11.52 24.64
N ASP A 77 -9.33 -12.54 24.83
CA ASP A 77 -8.44 -12.61 25.99
C ASP A 77 -7.44 -11.44 26.00
N SER A 78 -7.34 -10.80 27.16
CA SER A 78 -6.47 -9.65 27.43
C SER A 78 -5.03 -10.07 27.73
N ALA A 79 -4.80 -11.37 28.00
CA ALA A 79 -3.47 -11.93 28.11
C ALA A 79 -2.68 -11.83 26.79
N GLN A 80 -1.35 -11.82 26.90
CA GLN A 80 -0.41 -11.93 25.78
C GLN A 80 -0.37 -13.36 25.19
N SER A 81 -1.50 -14.08 25.14
CA SER A 81 -1.58 -15.35 24.43
C SER A 81 -1.20 -15.10 22.96
N SER A 82 -0.11 -15.75 22.53
CA SER A 82 0.62 -15.29 21.36
C SER A 82 -0.18 -15.50 20.09
N THR A 83 -0.52 -14.41 19.39
CA THR A 83 -1.09 -14.46 18.04
C THR A 83 -0.24 -15.28 17.07
N ALA A 84 1.05 -15.44 17.35
CA ALA A 84 1.96 -16.38 16.68
C ALA A 84 1.35 -17.78 16.52
N SER A 85 0.79 -18.40 17.56
CA SER A 85 0.25 -19.77 17.48
C SER A 85 -0.96 -19.88 16.55
N LEU A 86 -1.75 -18.81 16.42
CA LEU A 86 -2.87 -18.72 15.48
C LEU A 86 -2.38 -18.39 14.06
N VAL A 87 -1.34 -17.56 13.93
CA VAL A 87 -0.67 -17.26 12.65
C VAL A 87 -0.06 -18.52 12.07
N ASP A 88 0.75 -19.25 12.84
CA ASP A 88 1.35 -20.52 12.47
C ASP A 88 0.26 -21.51 12.01
N PHE A 89 -0.85 -21.65 12.76
CA PHE A 89 -1.99 -22.49 12.39
C PHE A 89 -2.61 -22.12 11.03
N LEU A 90 -2.71 -20.82 10.74
CA LEU A 90 -3.26 -20.32 9.48
C LEU A 90 -2.28 -20.43 8.31
N GLU A 91 -0.97 -20.42 8.55
CA GLU A 91 0.04 -20.68 7.52
C GLU A 91 -0.06 -22.10 6.95
N TYR A 92 -0.43 -23.09 7.76
CA TYR A 92 -0.71 -24.46 7.31
C TYR A 92 -2.14 -24.67 6.76
N GLY A 93 -2.89 -23.61 6.49
CA GLY A 93 -4.21 -23.68 5.86
C GLY A 93 -5.36 -24.01 6.83
N GLY A 94 -5.19 -23.71 8.12
CA GLY A 94 -6.03 -24.21 9.22
C GLY A 94 -7.53 -23.85 9.23
N LEU A 95 -8.01 -22.87 8.45
CA LEU A 95 -9.42 -22.47 8.43
C LEU A 95 -9.99 -22.40 7.02
N VAL A 96 -11.22 -22.92 6.86
CA VAL A 96 -12.00 -22.88 5.63
C VAL A 96 -12.79 -21.56 5.53
N ASN A 97 -13.24 -21.22 4.32
CA ASN A 97 -13.93 -19.96 3.97
C ASN A 97 -15.05 -19.53 4.94
N GLU A 98 -15.86 -20.48 5.41
CA GLU A 98 -17.03 -20.22 6.28
C GLU A 98 -16.61 -19.91 7.73
N GLU A 99 -15.66 -20.66 8.31
CA GLU A 99 -15.11 -20.37 9.64
C GLU A 99 -14.45 -19.00 9.71
N PHE A 100 -13.71 -18.63 8.66
CA PHE A 100 -13.10 -17.31 8.52
C PHE A 100 -14.15 -16.19 8.39
N ALA A 101 -15.45 -16.46 8.27
CA ALA A 101 -16.50 -15.44 8.37
C ALA A 101 -16.91 -15.19 9.84
N LEU A 102 -16.91 -16.22 10.68
CA LEU A 102 -17.31 -16.14 12.08
C LEU A 102 -16.34 -15.28 12.91
N LEU A 103 -15.03 -15.34 12.63
CA LEU A 103 -14.01 -14.50 13.31
C LEU A 103 -14.25 -12.99 13.16
N PHE A 104 -14.99 -12.55 12.13
CA PHE A 104 -15.26 -11.15 11.80
C PHE A 104 -16.77 -10.81 11.86
N SER A 105 -17.61 -11.72 12.37
CA SER A 105 -19.05 -11.50 12.51
C SER A 105 -19.37 -10.59 13.70
N ARG A 106 -18.67 -10.78 14.84
CA ARG A 106 -18.68 -9.85 15.98
C ARG A 106 -17.72 -8.69 15.71
N THR A 107 -18.22 -7.62 15.11
CA THR A 107 -17.62 -6.29 15.28
C THR A 107 -17.73 -5.90 16.76
N ALA A 108 -16.67 -5.30 17.32
CA ALA A 108 -16.56 -5.07 18.76
C ALA A 108 -17.63 -4.10 19.30
N GLU A 109 -18.70 -4.66 19.87
CA GLU A 109 -19.57 -4.02 20.87
C GLU A 109 -18.93 -4.16 22.27
N ALA A 110 -17.61 -3.99 22.38
CA ALA A 110 -16.89 -4.19 23.62
C ALA A 110 -16.93 -2.92 24.49
N GLU A 111 -17.16 -3.12 25.78
CA GLU A 111 -17.55 -2.07 26.73
C GLU A 111 -16.39 -1.13 27.14
N THR A 112 -15.16 -1.39 26.67
CA THR A 112 -13.97 -0.55 26.91
C THR A 112 -13.18 -0.28 25.63
N SER A 113 -12.53 0.88 25.55
CA SER A 113 -11.81 1.34 24.36
C SER A 113 -10.50 0.59 24.10
N SER A 114 -9.82 0.12 25.15
CA SER A 114 -8.54 -0.61 25.06
C SER A 114 -8.72 -2.04 24.54
N GLU A 115 -9.69 -2.79 25.07
CA GLU A 115 -10.01 -4.14 24.62
C GLU A 115 -10.51 -4.14 23.17
N SER A 116 -11.37 -3.19 22.82
CA SER A 116 -11.84 -2.98 21.45
C SER A 116 -10.67 -2.77 20.47
N LYS A 117 -9.68 -1.95 20.86
CA LYS A 117 -8.49 -1.68 20.04
C LYS A 117 -7.58 -2.91 19.89
N LEU A 118 -7.37 -3.68 20.97
CA LEU A 118 -6.61 -4.93 20.91
C LEU A 118 -7.30 -5.96 20.01
N PHE A 119 -8.62 -6.08 20.11
CA PHE A 119 -9.44 -6.97 19.26
C PHE A 119 -9.30 -6.60 17.77
N VAL A 120 -9.42 -5.31 17.42
CA VAL A 120 -9.23 -4.85 16.03
C VAL A 120 -7.80 -5.09 15.56
N ARG A 121 -6.78 -4.87 16.40
CA ARG A 121 -5.39 -5.21 16.07
C ARG A 121 -5.23 -6.69 15.72
N LYS A 122 -5.76 -7.59 16.56
CA LYS A 122 -5.75 -9.04 16.29
C LYS A 122 -6.48 -9.37 14.98
N GLN A 123 -7.61 -8.71 14.67
CA GLN A 123 -8.28 -8.87 13.37
C GLN A 123 -7.44 -8.40 12.17
N ILE A 124 -6.67 -7.32 12.31
CA ILE A 124 -5.74 -6.84 11.27
C ILE A 124 -4.62 -7.85 11.04
N ASP A 125 -4.07 -8.46 12.11
CA ASP A 125 -3.03 -9.50 12.02
C ASP A 125 -3.48 -10.74 11.24
N LEU A 126 -4.80 -10.97 11.13
CA LEU A 126 -5.40 -12.07 10.39
C LEU A 126 -5.67 -11.78 8.90
N ILE A 127 -5.59 -10.52 8.45
CA ILE A 127 -5.79 -10.13 7.04
C ILE A 127 -4.93 -10.94 6.05
N PRO A 128 -3.63 -11.24 6.29
CA PRO A 128 -2.78 -11.97 5.34
C PRO A 128 -3.23 -13.42 5.08
N TYR A 129 -4.14 -13.94 5.90
CA TYR A 129 -4.66 -15.32 5.84
C TYR A 129 -6.12 -15.38 5.36
N MET A 130 -6.72 -14.23 5.01
CA MET A 130 -8.08 -14.19 4.48
C MET A 130 -8.18 -14.98 3.18
N PRO A 131 -9.15 -15.90 3.07
CA PRO A 131 -9.39 -16.60 1.82
C PRO A 131 -10.03 -15.64 0.81
N MET A 132 -9.31 -15.40 -0.28
CA MET A 132 -9.89 -14.78 -1.48
C MET A 132 -10.83 -15.79 -2.15
N PRO A 133 -11.98 -15.36 -2.70
CA PRO A 133 -12.38 -13.97 -2.97
C PRO A 133 -13.31 -13.34 -1.92
N ASN A 134 -13.76 -14.06 -0.90
CA ASN A 134 -14.88 -13.62 -0.05
C ASN A 134 -14.42 -12.72 1.13
N CYS A 135 -13.57 -11.72 0.87
CA CYS A 135 -12.92 -10.90 1.90
C CYS A 135 -13.34 -9.41 1.91
N SER A 136 -13.91 -8.86 0.83
CA SER A 136 -14.13 -7.41 0.66
C SER A 136 -14.92 -6.77 1.81
N GLN A 137 -16.08 -7.33 2.14
CA GLN A 137 -16.91 -6.89 3.28
C GLN A 137 -16.22 -7.05 4.64
N LYS A 138 -15.28 -8.01 4.78
CA LYS A 138 -14.52 -8.21 6.02
C LYS A 138 -13.45 -7.13 6.17
N ILE A 139 -12.75 -6.80 5.08
CA ILE A 139 -11.81 -5.67 5.01
C ILE A 139 -12.54 -4.37 5.36
N GLU A 140 -13.69 -4.10 4.75
CA GLU A 140 -14.50 -2.90 5.03
C GLU A 140 -14.88 -2.76 6.51
N LYS A 141 -15.33 -3.85 7.15
CA LYS A 141 -15.58 -3.87 8.60
C LYS A 141 -14.34 -3.54 9.42
N ILE A 142 -13.19 -4.16 9.11
CA ILE A 142 -11.93 -3.92 9.85
C ILE A 142 -11.44 -2.48 9.65
N VAL A 143 -11.52 -1.94 8.44
CA VAL A 143 -11.17 -0.54 8.13
C VAL A 143 -12.08 0.40 8.93
N THR A 144 -13.39 0.15 8.95
CA THR A 144 -14.37 0.92 9.72
C THR A 144 -14.14 0.84 11.23
N SER A 145 -13.75 -0.33 11.75
CA SER A 145 -13.37 -0.47 13.15
C SER A 145 -12.02 0.19 13.47
N SER A 146 -11.05 0.15 12.55
CA SER A 146 -9.76 0.82 12.70
C SER A 146 -9.93 2.34 12.80
N GLN A 147 -10.84 2.90 12.00
CA GLN A 147 -11.26 4.32 12.07
C GLN A 147 -11.75 4.73 13.46
N LYS A 148 -12.47 3.83 14.15
CA LYS A 148 -13.09 4.12 15.46
C LYS A 148 -12.12 3.98 16.64
N HIS A 149 -11.14 3.07 16.57
CA HIS A 149 -10.42 2.62 17.77
C HIS A 149 -8.95 3.08 17.90
N SER A 150 -8.25 3.36 16.79
CA SER A 150 -7.07 4.25 16.73
C SER A 150 -6.54 4.26 15.29
N PRO A 151 -6.95 5.23 14.44
CA PRO A 151 -6.62 5.19 13.02
C PRO A 151 -5.11 5.31 12.76
N HIS A 152 -4.40 6.13 13.55
CA HIS A 152 -2.97 6.39 13.34
C HIS A 152 -2.07 5.21 13.75
N GLU A 153 -2.39 4.51 14.84
CA GLU A 153 -1.58 3.36 15.30
C GLU A 153 -1.84 2.07 14.50
N LEU A 154 -3.06 1.91 13.99
CA LEU A 154 -3.47 0.70 13.28
C LEU A 154 -3.19 0.77 11.77
N ALA A 155 -3.04 1.97 11.19
CA ALA A 155 -2.83 2.19 9.76
C ALA A 155 -1.59 1.46 9.20
N ALA A 156 -0.41 1.60 9.83
CA ALA A 156 0.81 0.91 9.40
C ALA A 156 0.61 -0.61 9.30
N LEU A 157 0.00 -1.21 10.32
CA LEU A 157 -0.27 -2.64 10.38
C LEU A 157 -1.31 -3.07 9.33
N LEU A 158 -2.38 -2.29 9.18
CA LEU A 158 -3.45 -2.50 8.21
C LEU A 158 -2.92 -2.50 6.78
N PHE A 159 -2.20 -1.45 6.38
CA PHE A 159 -1.65 -1.35 5.02
C PHE A 159 -0.59 -2.41 4.75
N ARG A 160 0.27 -2.74 5.73
CA ARG A 160 1.24 -3.84 5.62
C ARG A 160 0.54 -5.18 5.34
N ASN A 161 -0.49 -5.50 6.11
CA ASN A 161 -1.15 -6.80 6.04
C ASN A 161 -2.05 -6.91 4.79
N LEU A 162 -2.70 -5.81 4.36
CA LEU A 162 -3.37 -5.72 3.05
C LEU A 162 -2.38 -5.88 1.88
N THR A 163 -1.18 -5.30 1.99
CA THR A 163 -0.12 -5.47 0.99
C THR A 163 0.27 -6.94 0.83
N ILE A 164 0.37 -7.69 1.93
CA ILE A 164 0.65 -9.14 1.89
C ILE A 164 -0.52 -9.91 1.26
N LEU A 165 -1.77 -9.64 1.67
CA LEU A 165 -2.96 -10.29 1.11
C LEU A 165 -3.06 -10.09 -0.42
N TYR A 166 -2.90 -8.85 -0.89
CA TYR A 166 -2.95 -8.54 -2.32
C TYR A 166 -1.71 -9.06 -3.07
N GLY A 167 -0.56 -9.16 -2.43
CA GLY A 167 0.62 -9.84 -2.96
C GLY A 167 0.39 -11.35 -3.18
N LYS A 168 -0.24 -12.03 -2.22
CA LYS A 168 -0.67 -13.44 -2.36
C LYS A 168 -1.70 -13.57 -3.50
N ALA A 169 -2.70 -12.70 -3.56
CA ALA A 169 -3.67 -12.66 -4.65
C ALA A 169 -3.00 -12.48 -6.03
N ALA A 170 -2.01 -11.59 -6.15
CA ALA A 170 -1.24 -11.39 -7.38
C ALA A 170 -0.47 -12.64 -7.83
N HIS A 171 0.00 -13.47 -6.90
CA HIS A 171 0.63 -14.75 -7.21
C HIS A 171 -0.39 -15.76 -7.76
N THR A 172 -1.56 -15.88 -7.11
CA THR A 172 -2.67 -16.73 -7.58
C THR A 172 -3.13 -16.35 -8.99
N LEU A 173 -3.28 -15.04 -9.27
CA LEU A 173 -3.65 -14.53 -10.59
C LEU A 173 -2.61 -14.85 -11.67
N LYS A 174 -1.31 -14.80 -11.34
CA LYS A 174 -0.22 -15.13 -12.28
C LYS A 174 -0.13 -16.62 -12.60
N ASN A 175 -0.47 -17.50 -11.65
CA ASN A 175 -0.33 -18.95 -11.78
C ASN A 175 -1.50 -19.64 -12.51
N LYS A 176 -2.23 -18.92 -13.39
CA LYS A 176 -3.36 -19.43 -14.17
C LYS A 176 -4.49 -20.01 -13.31
N ALA A 177 -4.93 -19.26 -12.30
CA ALA A 177 -6.25 -19.50 -11.72
C ALA A 177 -7.33 -19.47 -12.82
N ASP A 178 -8.41 -20.22 -12.64
CA ASP A 178 -9.57 -20.19 -13.54
C ASP A 178 -10.08 -18.74 -13.75
N LEU A 179 -10.62 -18.46 -14.93
CA LEU A 179 -11.08 -17.13 -15.32
C LEU A 179 -12.20 -16.62 -14.40
N GLN A 180 -13.08 -17.50 -13.90
CA GLN A 180 -14.11 -17.12 -12.94
C GLN A 180 -13.51 -16.78 -11.57
N MET A 181 -12.53 -17.58 -11.11
CA MET A 181 -11.82 -17.30 -9.86
C MET A 181 -11.03 -16.00 -9.94
N THR A 182 -10.34 -15.76 -11.06
CA THR A 182 -9.63 -14.52 -11.38
C THR A 182 -10.53 -13.31 -11.21
N LYS A 183 -11.66 -13.26 -11.93
CA LYS A 183 -12.65 -12.18 -11.83
C LYS A 183 -13.20 -11.95 -10.41
N ARG A 184 -13.37 -13.01 -9.63
CA ARG A 184 -13.83 -12.90 -8.24
C ARG A 184 -12.76 -12.33 -7.31
N ILE A 185 -11.49 -12.75 -7.44
CA ILE A 185 -10.36 -12.18 -6.69
C ILE A 185 -10.23 -10.70 -7.02
N GLU A 186 -10.28 -10.38 -8.31
CA GLU A 186 -10.20 -9.05 -8.88
C GLU A 186 -11.29 -8.09 -8.33
N SER A 187 -12.58 -8.47 -8.45
CA SER A 187 -13.69 -7.70 -7.91
C SER A 187 -13.63 -7.57 -6.37
N ALA A 188 -13.16 -8.58 -5.65
CA ALA A 188 -12.99 -8.51 -4.20
C ALA A 188 -11.95 -7.49 -3.75
N ILE A 189 -10.81 -7.40 -4.46
CA ILE A 189 -9.81 -6.36 -4.21
C ILE A 189 -10.44 -4.99 -4.49
N VAL A 190 -11.02 -4.80 -5.67
CA VAL A 190 -11.51 -3.50 -6.13
C VAL A 190 -12.71 -3.00 -5.32
N SER A 191 -13.62 -3.88 -4.91
CA SER A 191 -14.73 -3.57 -3.98
C SER A 191 -14.25 -3.02 -2.62
N SER A 192 -13.05 -3.40 -2.17
CA SER A 192 -12.50 -2.92 -0.89
C SER A 192 -11.72 -1.61 -0.98
N LEU A 193 -11.29 -1.18 -2.18
CA LEU A 193 -10.50 0.04 -2.35
C LEU A 193 -11.20 1.33 -1.91
N PRO A 194 -12.50 1.56 -2.16
CA PRO A 194 -13.18 2.77 -1.72
C PRO A 194 -13.10 3.01 -0.21
N CYS A 195 -13.26 1.96 0.62
CA CYS A 195 -13.16 2.10 2.08
C CYS A 195 -11.70 2.35 2.54
N ILE A 196 -10.71 1.68 1.93
CA ILE A 196 -9.28 1.88 2.22
C ILE A 196 -8.85 3.30 1.84
N PHE A 197 -9.29 3.81 0.68
CA PHE A 197 -9.00 5.16 0.24
C PHE A 197 -9.74 6.22 1.07
N GLY A 198 -10.98 5.98 1.50
CA GLY A 198 -11.69 6.84 2.45
C GLY A 198 -10.95 6.96 3.78
N PHE A 199 -10.65 5.82 4.42
CA PHE A 199 -9.84 5.76 5.64
C PHE A 199 -8.49 6.48 5.46
N SER A 200 -7.83 6.32 4.31
CA SER A 200 -6.55 6.98 4.07
C SER A 200 -6.70 8.49 3.89
N ASN A 201 -7.71 8.94 3.16
CA ASN A 201 -8.04 10.35 2.92
C ASN A 201 -8.33 11.12 4.22
N ASP A 202 -9.12 10.51 5.09
CA ASP A 202 -9.67 11.18 6.28
C ASP A 202 -8.64 11.29 7.41
N ASN A 203 -7.59 10.45 7.40
CA ASN A 203 -6.59 10.38 8.47
C ASN A 203 -5.14 10.66 8.00
N TRP A 204 -4.90 10.97 6.71
CA TRP A 204 -3.56 11.12 6.14
C TRP A 204 -2.62 12.04 6.94
N VAL A 205 -3.18 13.15 7.44
CA VAL A 205 -2.44 14.15 8.24
C VAL A 205 -1.96 13.55 9.57
N ALA A 206 -2.76 12.69 10.20
CA ALA A 206 -2.46 12.03 11.46
C ALA A 206 -1.58 10.76 11.30
N PHE A 207 -1.47 10.21 10.09
CA PHE A 207 -0.57 9.08 9.84
C PHE A 207 0.89 9.47 10.02
N ASP A 208 1.64 8.59 10.69
CA ASP A 208 3.08 8.66 10.81
C ASP A 208 3.79 8.25 9.51
N LEU A 209 5.12 8.33 9.48
CA LEU A 209 5.88 7.98 8.29
C LEU A 209 5.75 6.49 7.94
N GLU A 210 5.69 5.59 8.92
CA GLU A 210 5.54 4.16 8.66
C GLU A 210 4.19 3.86 7.98
N SER A 211 3.09 4.41 8.50
CA SER A 211 1.76 4.26 7.91
C SER A 211 1.72 4.78 6.48
N ARG A 212 2.29 5.96 6.23
CA ARG A 212 2.34 6.55 4.87
C ARG A 212 3.18 5.71 3.90
N LEU A 213 4.31 5.14 4.34
CA LEU A 213 5.14 4.25 3.52
C LEU A 213 4.51 2.87 3.28
N ASN A 214 3.77 2.33 4.26
CA ASN A 214 3.01 1.09 4.05
C ASN A 214 1.81 1.33 3.11
N PHE A 215 1.18 2.50 3.14
CA PHE A 215 0.16 2.87 2.15
C PHE A 215 0.73 2.95 0.72
N THR A 216 1.91 3.54 0.51
CA THR A 216 2.52 3.57 -0.84
C THR A 216 3.00 2.19 -1.31
N ARG A 217 3.44 1.30 -0.40
CA ARG A 217 3.65 -0.13 -0.71
C ARG A 217 2.37 -0.82 -1.18
N LEU A 218 1.22 -0.50 -0.57
CA LEU A 218 -0.08 -1.01 -1.01
C LEU A 218 -0.41 -0.53 -2.43
N LEU A 219 -0.25 0.77 -2.73
CA LEU A 219 -0.43 1.31 -4.08
C LEU A 219 0.47 0.62 -5.12
N ARG A 220 1.76 0.40 -4.80
CA ARG A 220 2.70 -0.33 -5.66
C ARG A 220 2.24 -1.78 -5.92
N THR A 221 1.67 -2.45 -4.93
CA THR A 221 1.10 -3.80 -5.09
C THR A 221 -0.14 -3.79 -5.98
N LEU A 222 -0.99 -2.75 -5.90
CA LEU A 222 -2.12 -2.56 -6.83
C LEU A 222 -1.65 -2.37 -8.29
N MET A 223 -0.55 -1.64 -8.52
CA MET A 223 0.06 -1.54 -9.86
C MET A 223 0.54 -2.90 -10.38
N ASN A 224 1.16 -3.71 -9.52
CA ASN A 224 1.72 -5.03 -9.85
C ASN A 224 0.68 -6.13 -10.10
N LEU A 225 -0.57 -5.92 -9.65
CA LEU A 225 -1.70 -6.81 -9.95
C LEU A 225 -2.13 -6.73 -11.43
N ASN A 226 -1.97 -5.57 -12.07
CA ASN A 226 -2.33 -5.33 -13.48
C ASN A 226 -3.76 -5.80 -13.82
N LEU A 227 -4.73 -5.31 -13.03
CA LEU A 227 -6.14 -5.73 -12.99
C LEU A 227 -6.96 -5.46 -14.28
N GLN A 228 -6.35 -5.12 -15.42
CA GLN A 228 -7.06 -4.82 -16.68
C GLN A 228 -6.44 -5.51 -17.90
N LYS A 229 -5.93 -6.73 -17.73
CA LYS A 229 -5.19 -7.41 -18.81
C LYS A 229 -6.04 -7.69 -20.06
N ASP A 230 -7.34 -7.98 -19.88
CA ASP A 230 -8.16 -8.62 -20.92
C ASP A 230 -9.47 -7.87 -21.31
N GLY A 231 -9.71 -6.62 -20.88
CA GLY A 231 -10.92 -5.90 -21.31
C GLY A 231 -11.16 -4.53 -20.66
N THR A 232 -12.26 -3.87 -21.06
CA THR A 232 -12.83 -2.77 -20.27
C THR A 232 -13.49 -3.32 -19.01
N TRP A 233 -13.43 -2.54 -17.94
CA TRP A 233 -13.62 -3.02 -16.59
C TRP A 233 -14.59 -2.10 -15.86
N GLN A 234 -15.81 -2.59 -15.62
CA GLN A 234 -16.92 -1.76 -15.14
C GLN A 234 -16.64 -1.13 -13.75
N GLU A 235 -15.79 -1.75 -12.95
CA GLU A 235 -15.39 -1.28 -11.61
C GLU A 235 -14.09 -0.43 -11.61
N ALA A 236 -13.56 -0.04 -12.77
CA ALA A 236 -12.27 0.68 -12.88
C ALA A 236 -12.23 2.01 -12.09
N TYR A 237 -13.38 2.63 -11.84
CA TYR A 237 -13.50 3.85 -11.04
C TYR A 237 -13.04 3.65 -9.58
N SER A 238 -13.22 2.46 -9.00
CA SER A 238 -12.82 2.14 -7.63
C SER A 238 -11.30 2.07 -7.43
N LEU A 239 -10.51 2.00 -8.51
CA LEU A 239 -9.06 2.15 -8.47
C LEU A 239 -8.61 3.61 -8.34
N VAL A 240 -9.49 4.58 -8.61
CA VAL A 240 -9.17 6.01 -8.61
C VAL A 240 -9.39 6.59 -7.20
N PRO A 241 -8.33 7.03 -6.49
CA PRO A 241 -8.49 7.56 -5.15
C PRO A 241 -9.19 8.93 -5.13
N PRO A 242 -9.77 9.34 -3.98
CA PRO A 242 -10.28 10.69 -3.78
C PRO A 242 -9.23 11.76 -4.16
N ARG A 243 -9.68 12.84 -4.79
CA ARG A 243 -8.79 13.91 -5.27
C ARG A 243 -7.92 14.48 -4.16
N SER A 244 -8.53 14.74 -3.00
CA SER A 244 -7.87 15.20 -1.78
C SER A 244 -6.70 14.30 -1.36
N LEU A 245 -6.88 12.98 -1.33
CA LEU A 245 -5.82 12.02 -1.03
C LEU A 245 -4.69 12.06 -2.08
N VAL A 246 -5.00 12.14 -3.37
CA VAL A 246 -3.99 12.24 -4.43
C VAL A 246 -3.16 13.52 -4.27
N TYR A 247 -3.78 14.67 -4.00
CA TYR A 247 -3.04 15.91 -3.80
C TYR A 247 -2.28 15.94 -2.46
N GLN A 248 -2.82 15.39 -1.38
CA GLN A 248 -2.11 15.19 -0.09
C GLN A 248 -0.85 14.33 -0.23
N LEU A 249 -0.87 13.30 -1.09
CA LEU A 249 0.29 12.50 -1.44
C LEU A 249 1.29 13.29 -2.28
N LEU A 250 0.82 14.04 -3.29
CA LEU A 250 1.68 14.83 -4.19
C LEU A 250 2.42 15.95 -3.45
N VAL A 251 1.78 16.66 -2.52
CA VAL A 251 2.40 17.75 -1.75
C VAL A 251 3.22 17.27 -0.55
N SER A 252 3.43 15.96 -0.41
CA SER A 252 4.26 15.40 0.66
C SER A 252 5.70 15.91 0.61
N THR A 253 6.31 16.13 1.77
CA THR A 253 7.73 16.47 1.90
C THR A 253 8.66 15.27 1.78
N ASN A 254 8.12 14.04 1.62
CA ASN A 254 8.93 12.83 1.48
C ASN A 254 9.05 12.40 0.00
N PRO A 255 10.25 12.35 -0.59
CA PRO A 255 10.43 12.03 -2.02
C PRO A 255 10.02 10.62 -2.41
N LEU A 256 10.05 9.64 -1.49
CA LEU A 256 9.54 8.30 -1.78
C LEU A 256 8.01 8.35 -1.95
N ILE A 257 7.29 9.06 -1.07
CA ILE A 257 5.84 9.21 -1.18
C ILE A 257 5.45 9.89 -2.49
N VAL A 258 6.13 10.99 -2.84
CA VAL A 258 5.86 11.71 -4.10
C VAL A 258 6.21 10.84 -5.32
N SER A 259 7.34 10.13 -5.30
CA SER A 259 7.70 9.18 -6.38
C SER A 259 6.63 8.09 -6.56
N GLU A 260 6.16 7.47 -5.49
CA GLU A 260 5.17 6.39 -5.58
C GLU A 260 3.80 6.85 -6.07
N VAL A 261 3.29 8.00 -5.61
CA VAL A 261 2.00 8.51 -6.13
C VAL A 261 2.12 8.91 -7.60
N LEU A 262 3.26 9.44 -8.06
CA LEU A 262 3.49 9.71 -9.47
C LEU A 262 3.49 8.41 -10.31
N GLY A 263 4.15 7.36 -9.81
CA GLY A 263 4.08 6.01 -10.40
C GLY A 263 2.65 5.49 -10.47
N PHE A 264 1.89 5.65 -9.38
CA PHE A 264 0.49 5.24 -9.33
C PHE A 264 -0.41 6.03 -10.29
N ILE A 265 -0.26 7.36 -10.39
CA ILE A 265 -0.93 8.18 -11.41
C ILE A 265 -0.56 7.70 -12.82
N SER A 266 0.71 7.30 -13.05
CA SER A 266 1.13 6.74 -14.33
C SER A 266 0.49 5.39 -14.65
N TYR A 267 0.14 4.60 -13.63
CA TYR A 267 -0.67 3.37 -13.77
C TYR A 267 -2.14 3.69 -14.03
N LEU A 268 -2.74 4.65 -13.32
CA LEU A 268 -4.13 5.07 -13.55
C LEU A 268 -4.36 5.54 -15.00
N LYS A 269 -3.36 6.16 -15.65
CA LYS A 269 -3.40 6.50 -17.08
C LYS A 269 -3.57 5.31 -18.02
N THR A 270 -3.15 4.11 -17.61
CA THR A 270 -3.29 2.90 -18.44
C THR A 270 -4.68 2.26 -18.34
N LEU A 271 -5.50 2.71 -17.38
CA LEU A 271 -6.86 2.21 -17.21
C LEU A 271 -7.76 2.62 -18.38
N LYS A 272 -8.50 1.63 -18.91
CA LYS A 272 -9.52 1.81 -19.93
C LYS A 272 -10.87 1.98 -19.25
N PHE A 273 -11.63 2.95 -19.74
CA PHE A 273 -13.00 3.28 -19.36
C PHE A 273 -13.87 3.24 -20.61
N ASP A 274 -15.07 2.67 -20.51
CA ASP A 274 -16.00 2.54 -21.64
C ASP A 274 -16.48 3.90 -22.17
N ASP A 275 -16.77 4.85 -21.26
CA ASP A 275 -17.17 6.21 -21.62
C ASP A 275 -15.94 7.16 -21.73
N PRO A 276 -15.71 7.82 -22.89
CA PRO A 276 -14.74 8.91 -23.00
C PRO A 276 -15.00 10.10 -22.07
N GLN A 277 -16.24 10.31 -21.63
CA GLN A 277 -16.67 11.41 -20.75
C GLN A 277 -16.67 11.05 -19.25
N ASP A 278 -16.26 9.83 -18.89
CA ASP A 278 -16.22 9.33 -17.51
C ASP A 278 -15.53 10.33 -16.54
N ALA A 279 -16.19 10.59 -15.40
CA ALA A 279 -15.71 11.52 -14.39
C ALA A 279 -14.37 11.10 -13.76
N SER A 280 -14.11 9.79 -13.68
CA SER A 280 -12.86 9.17 -13.22
C SER A 280 -11.74 9.43 -14.22
N LYS A 281 -12.01 9.25 -15.52
CA LYS A 281 -11.05 9.57 -16.61
C LYS A 281 -10.70 11.05 -16.63
N LYS A 282 -11.69 11.93 -16.43
CA LYS A 282 -11.47 13.38 -16.25
C LYS A 282 -10.61 13.68 -15.01
N ALA A 283 -10.87 13.03 -13.88
CA ALA A 283 -10.08 13.19 -12.67
C ALA A 283 -8.62 12.74 -12.85
N ILE A 284 -8.39 11.58 -13.49
CA ILE A 284 -7.04 11.09 -13.84
C ILE A 284 -6.31 12.11 -14.73
N ASN A 285 -6.97 12.65 -15.75
CA ASN A 285 -6.37 13.71 -16.57
C ASN A 285 -5.98 14.93 -15.72
N CYS A 286 -6.84 15.40 -14.81
CA CYS A 286 -6.50 16.50 -13.91
C CYS A 286 -5.27 16.18 -13.04
N PHE A 287 -5.20 14.99 -12.45
CA PHE A 287 -4.03 14.54 -11.68
C PHE A 287 -2.74 14.59 -12.52
N VAL A 288 -2.79 14.15 -13.78
CA VAL A 288 -1.64 14.16 -14.69
C VAL A 288 -1.19 15.58 -15.03
N PHE A 289 -2.13 16.47 -15.38
CA PHE A 289 -1.78 17.85 -15.75
C PHE A 289 -1.26 18.64 -14.54
N ASP A 290 -1.94 18.56 -13.39
CA ASP A 290 -1.51 19.23 -12.16
C ASP A 290 -0.17 18.68 -11.65
N ALA A 291 0.03 17.34 -11.65
CA ALA A 291 1.30 16.76 -11.22
C ALA A 291 2.47 17.12 -12.17
N VAL A 292 2.28 17.13 -13.50
CA VAL A 292 3.31 17.62 -14.44
C VAL A 292 3.63 19.09 -14.17
N ASN A 293 2.62 19.92 -13.90
CA ASN A 293 2.82 21.33 -13.56
C ASN A 293 3.57 21.50 -12.23
N PHE A 294 3.26 20.67 -11.23
CA PHE A 294 3.83 20.71 -9.90
C PHE A 294 5.28 20.20 -9.83
N VAL A 295 5.62 19.09 -10.49
CA VAL A 295 6.97 18.49 -10.36
C VAL A 295 7.90 18.83 -11.52
N TRP A 296 7.39 19.25 -12.69
CA TRP A 296 8.23 19.46 -13.88
C TRP A 296 8.14 20.84 -14.53
N LYS A 297 6.96 21.46 -14.66
CA LYS A 297 6.82 22.74 -15.40
C LYS A 297 6.92 24.00 -14.54
N ASP A 298 7.28 23.87 -13.26
CA ASP A 298 7.45 25.00 -12.34
C ASP A 298 6.17 25.88 -12.19
N ARG A 299 4.98 25.26 -12.26
CA ARG A 299 3.66 25.94 -12.35
C ARG A 299 2.58 25.27 -11.48
N ALA A 300 2.92 24.89 -10.25
CA ALA A 300 2.13 24.12 -9.29
C ALA A 300 0.60 24.32 -9.34
N PHE A 301 0.15 25.58 -9.36
CA PHE A 301 -1.25 25.95 -9.23
C PHE A 301 -1.83 26.55 -10.52
N LYS A 302 -1.32 26.15 -11.70
CA LYS A 302 -1.88 26.61 -12.97
C LYS A 302 -3.34 26.17 -13.09
N TYR A 303 -4.23 27.15 -13.21
CA TYR A 303 -5.61 26.95 -13.61
C TYR A 303 -5.77 27.12 -15.13
N ASP A 304 -6.64 26.34 -15.75
CA ASP A 304 -6.98 26.32 -17.17
C ASP A 304 -8.37 25.69 -17.34
N ASP A 305 -9.17 26.15 -18.31
CA ASP A 305 -10.50 25.60 -18.57
C ASP A 305 -10.46 24.13 -19.02
N SER A 306 -9.31 23.68 -19.56
CA SER A 306 -9.02 22.28 -19.89
C SER A 306 -8.89 21.37 -18.65
N PHE A 307 -7.72 20.73 -18.44
CA PHE A 307 -7.50 19.73 -17.39
C PHE A 307 -6.64 20.24 -16.22
N SER A 308 -6.01 21.40 -16.35
CA SER A 308 -5.20 21.98 -15.27
C SER A 308 -6.14 22.67 -14.28
N LYS A 309 -6.36 22.09 -13.09
CA LYS A 309 -7.33 22.61 -12.11
C LYS A 309 -6.64 23.18 -10.87
N GLY A 310 -5.32 23.36 -10.90
CA GLY A 310 -4.56 24.00 -9.83
C GLY A 310 -4.67 23.24 -8.50
N MET A 311 -4.70 21.91 -8.57
CA MET A 311 -4.99 21.00 -7.46
C MET A 311 -6.40 21.15 -6.85
N PHE A 312 -7.36 21.67 -7.62
CA PHE A 312 -8.72 22.01 -7.19
C PHE A 312 -8.78 23.00 -6.02
N LEU A 313 -7.72 23.81 -5.83
CA LEU A 313 -7.78 24.97 -4.96
C LEU A 313 -8.64 26.06 -5.59
N ASP A 314 -9.42 26.75 -4.77
CA ASP A 314 -10.26 27.86 -5.22
C ASP A 314 -9.43 29.00 -5.84
N ILE A 315 -9.93 29.61 -6.91
CA ILE A 315 -9.20 30.63 -7.65
C ILE A 315 -9.01 31.91 -6.84
N HIS A 316 -9.98 32.30 -6.00
CA HIS A 316 -9.83 33.45 -5.11
C HIS A 316 -8.89 33.14 -3.95
N PHE A 317 -8.86 31.91 -3.45
CA PHE A 317 -7.83 31.46 -2.51
C PHE A 317 -6.43 31.56 -3.12
N LEU A 318 -6.22 31.08 -4.36
CA LEU A 318 -4.94 31.20 -5.07
C LEU A 318 -4.55 32.67 -5.31
N GLN A 319 -5.49 33.53 -5.71
CA GLN A 319 -5.25 34.97 -5.86
C GLN A 319 -4.82 35.63 -4.54
N ARG A 320 -5.53 35.34 -3.43
CA ARG A 320 -5.17 35.86 -2.09
C ARG A 320 -3.81 35.34 -1.63
N MET A 321 -3.53 34.05 -1.80
CA MET A 321 -2.21 33.46 -1.51
C MET A 321 -1.11 34.18 -2.28
N GLY A 322 -1.29 34.42 -3.58
CA GLY A 322 -0.33 35.14 -4.42
C GLY A 322 -0.10 36.60 -4.01
N SER A 323 -1.05 37.23 -3.33
CA SER A 323 -0.92 38.59 -2.77
C SER A 323 -0.24 38.67 -1.39
N LEU A 324 0.06 37.53 -0.74
CA LEU A 324 0.73 37.54 0.56
C LEU A 324 2.20 38.00 0.41
N ASN A 325 2.67 38.81 1.36
CA ASN A 325 4.02 39.39 1.33
C ASN A 325 5.15 38.34 1.19
N PHE A 326 4.95 37.10 1.65
CA PHE A 326 5.89 35.99 1.44
C PHE A 326 6.22 35.73 -0.05
N PHE A 327 5.29 36.03 -0.97
CA PHE A 327 5.49 35.92 -2.41
C PHE A 327 5.75 37.26 -3.11
N GLY A 328 5.79 38.37 -2.35
CA GLY A 328 6.02 39.73 -2.85
C GLY A 328 7.40 40.31 -2.50
N VAL A 329 8.08 39.76 -1.48
CA VAL A 329 9.39 40.25 -0.99
C VAL A 329 10.57 39.68 -1.80
N SER A 330 10.35 38.66 -2.64
CA SER A 330 11.42 38.00 -3.40
C SER A 330 10.96 37.52 -4.78
N GLU A 331 11.68 37.89 -5.84
CA GLU A 331 11.43 37.39 -7.20
C GLU A 331 11.57 35.87 -7.32
N TYR A 332 12.31 35.23 -6.39
CA TYR A 332 12.57 33.78 -6.41
C TYR A 332 11.35 32.94 -5.98
N LEU A 333 10.42 33.53 -5.23
CA LEU A 333 9.21 32.87 -4.73
C LEU A 333 7.98 33.68 -5.16
N MET A 334 7.48 33.39 -6.37
CA MET A 334 6.16 33.86 -6.82
C MET A 334 5.27 32.64 -7.04
N LEU A 335 3.96 32.73 -6.72
CA LEU A 335 3.00 31.62 -6.85
C LEU A 335 3.02 30.97 -8.26
N LYS A 336 3.22 31.78 -9.30
CA LYS A 336 3.35 31.35 -10.71
C LYS A 336 4.58 30.48 -11.03
N ASN A 337 5.59 30.51 -10.16
CA ASN A 337 6.89 29.83 -10.31
C ASN A 337 7.12 28.74 -9.25
N ILE A 338 6.09 28.37 -8.46
CA ILE A 338 6.19 27.30 -7.45
C ILE A 338 6.14 25.93 -8.12
N GLY A 339 6.89 24.99 -7.57
CA GLY A 339 7.03 23.63 -8.09
C GLY A 339 8.30 23.49 -8.93
N GLY A 340 8.36 22.41 -9.72
CA GLY A 340 9.61 21.93 -10.31
C GLY A 340 10.49 21.25 -9.26
N LEU A 341 11.35 20.32 -9.71
CA LEU A 341 12.21 19.53 -8.82
C LEU A 341 13.10 20.42 -7.91
N ALA A 342 13.61 21.54 -8.43
CA ALA A 342 14.50 22.45 -7.71
C ALA A 342 13.85 23.17 -6.51
N ARG A 343 12.52 23.36 -6.53
CA ARG A 343 11.76 24.07 -5.48
C ARG A 343 10.72 23.20 -4.79
N ASN A 344 10.57 21.94 -5.18
CA ASN A 344 9.68 21.00 -4.52
C ASN A 344 10.29 20.55 -3.17
N PRO A 345 9.59 20.69 -2.03
CA PRO A 345 10.15 20.35 -0.71
C PRO A 345 10.64 18.91 -0.53
N ALA A 346 10.14 17.96 -1.32
CA ALA A 346 10.61 16.57 -1.30
C ALA A 346 11.92 16.36 -2.08
N PHE A 347 12.19 17.15 -3.12
CA PHE A 347 13.30 16.92 -4.06
C PHE A 347 14.35 18.03 -4.09
N SER A 348 14.10 19.22 -3.54
CA SER A 348 14.98 20.39 -3.67
C SER A 348 16.41 20.14 -3.17
N TYR A 349 16.56 19.43 -2.05
CA TYR A 349 17.88 19.04 -1.52
C TYR A 349 18.61 18.08 -2.47
N MET A 350 17.95 17.00 -2.90
CA MET A 350 18.54 16.03 -3.86
C MET A 350 18.86 16.69 -5.20
N PHE A 351 18.05 17.66 -5.64
CA PHE A 351 18.31 18.46 -6.83
C PHE A 351 19.61 19.27 -6.66
N ALA A 352 19.76 19.98 -5.54
CA ALA A 352 20.98 20.74 -5.24
C ALA A 352 22.22 19.84 -5.15
N GLU A 353 22.11 18.70 -4.45
CA GLU A 353 23.19 17.71 -4.32
C GLU A 353 23.65 17.17 -5.69
N ILE A 354 22.71 16.81 -6.56
CA ILE A 354 23.05 16.36 -7.92
C ILE A 354 23.63 17.50 -8.76
N VAL A 355 23.15 18.74 -8.62
CA VAL A 355 23.74 19.91 -9.29
C VAL A 355 25.17 20.16 -8.82
N TRP A 356 25.45 20.10 -7.51
CA TRP A 356 26.81 20.21 -6.99
C TRP A 356 27.72 19.08 -7.50
N SER A 357 27.20 17.86 -7.65
CA SER A 357 27.95 16.76 -8.28
C SER A 357 28.20 16.97 -9.79
N ILE A 358 27.34 17.73 -10.49
CA ILE A 358 27.59 18.13 -11.89
C ILE A 358 28.63 19.24 -11.95
N GLU A 359 28.56 20.21 -11.02
CA GLU A 359 29.57 21.26 -10.88
C GLU A 359 30.96 20.69 -10.58
N ASP A 360 31.06 19.79 -9.59
CA ASP A 360 32.33 19.20 -9.14
C ASP A 360 32.96 18.22 -10.15
N ALA A 361 32.21 17.82 -11.18
CA ALA A 361 32.74 17.08 -12.33
C ALA A 361 33.40 17.99 -13.39
N GLN A 362 33.28 19.32 -13.28
CA GLN A 362 33.89 20.28 -14.21
C GLN A 362 35.19 20.85 -13.60
N PRO A 363 36.34 20.80 -14.30
CA PRO A 363 37.63 21.18 -13.73
C PRO A 363 37.82 22.67 -13.47
N ASP A 364 37.01 23.54 -14.11
CA ASP A 364 37.28 24.97 -14.23
C ASP A 364 36.10 25.87 -13.76
N ILE A 365 35.25 25.42 -12.84
CA ILE A 365 34.16 26.26 -12.33
C ILE A 365 34.69 27.31 -11.35
N THR A 366 34.35 28.58 -11.58
CA THR A 366 34.75 29.70 -10.70
C THR A 366 33.66 30.09 -9.69
N VAL A 367 32.40 29.72 -9.92
CA VAL A 367 31.24 30.06 -9.08
C VAL A 367 30.31 28.85 -8.97
N ARG A 368 29.96 28.42 -7.75
CA ARG A 368 28.85 27.47 -7.53
C ARG A 368 27.51 28.19 -7.44
N HIS A 369 26.45 27.58 -7.96
CA HIS A 369 25.12 28.18 -7.88
C HIS A 369 24.51 28.01 -6.46
N PRO A 370 24.06 29.10 -5.79
CA PRO A 370 23.62 29.04 -4.38
C PRO A 370 22.29 28.30 -4.17
N GLY A 371 21.48 28.17 -5.23
CA GLY A 371 20.17 27.51 -5.20
C GLY A 371 19.02 28.42 -4.73
N PRO A 372 17.75 28.04 -4.97
CA PRO A 372 17.31 26.97 -5.88
C PRO A 372 17.52 27.37 -7.36
N LEU A 373 17.80 26.41 -8.23
CA LEU A 373 18.11 26.68 -9.64
C LEU A 373 16.85 27.07 -10.44
N SER A 374 16.97 28.06 -11.33
CA SER A 374 15.94 28.43 -12.31
C SER A 374 16.53 28.64 -13.71
N GLU A 375 15.67 28.72 -14.72
CA GLU A 375 16.11 28.97 -16.10
C GLU A 375 16.81 30.32 -16.25
N GLU A 376 16.30 31.34 -15.56
CA GLU A 376 16.87 32.69 -15.51
C GLU A 376 18.21 32.72 -14.77
N SER A 377 18.39 31.94 -13.71
CA SER A 377 19.65 31.90 -12.97
C SER A 377 20.76 31.15 -13.72
N VAL A 378 20.41 30.06 -14.42
CA VAL A 378 21.29 29.38 -15.38
C VAL A 378 21.73 30.33 -16.49
N TYR A 379 20.78 31.04 -17.11
CA TYR A 379 21.07 31.98 -18.19
C TYR A 379 22.00 33.12 -17.73
N ARG A 380 21.75 33.70 -16.53
CA ARG A 380 22.61 34.74 -15.96
C ARG A 380 24.05 34.26 -15.76
N LEU A 381 24.27 33.06 -15.20
CA LEU A 381 25.60 32.48 -15.04
C LEU A 381 26.30 32.15 -16.36
N GLN A 382 25.55 31.85 -17.42
CA GLN A 382 26.10 31.55 -18.75
C GLN A 382 26.43 32.81 -19.57
N CYS A 383 25.82 33.96 -19.24
CA CYS A 383 26.11 35.25 -19.87
C CYS A 383 27.16 36.09 -19.13
N ASP A 384 27.49 35.75 -17.88
CA ASP A 384 28.50 36.45 -17.09
C ASP A 384 29.92 36.03 -17.53
N SER A 385 30.64 36.95 -18.18
CA SER A 385 32.02 36.70 -18.64
C SER A 385 33.04 36.56 -17.51
N SER A 386 32.68 36.88 -16.27
CA SER A 386 33.53 36.70 -15.08
C SER A 386 33.29 35.37 -14.35
N ALA A 387 32.17 34.69 -14.64
CA ALA A 387 31.81 33.41 -14.05
C ALA A 387 31.91 32.27 -15.07
N LYS A 388 32.76 31.29 -14.83
CA LYS A 388 32.77 30.03 -15.59
C LYS A 388 31.93 29.02 -14.84
N TRP A 389 30.86 28.56 -15.47
CA TRP A 389 29.90 27.61 -14.91
C TRP A 389 29.59 26.47 -15.89
N VAL A 390 28.72 25.54 -15.48
CA VAL A 390 28.36 24.34 -16.26
C VAL A 390 27.75 24.73 -17.63
N PRO A 391 28.30 24.24 -18.76
CA PRO A 391 27.80 24.54 -20.11
C PRO A 391 26.58 23.67 -20.49
N MET A 392 25.57 23.61 -19.61
CA MET A 392 24.34 22.84 -19.80
C MET A 392 23.10 23.74 -19.68
N SER A 393 22.09 23.54 -20.54
CA SER A 393 20.82 24.25 -20.36
C SER A 393 20.09 23.79 -19.09
N TYR A 394 19.23 24.63 -18.53
CA TYR A 394 18.37 24.25 -17.38
C TYR A 394 17.53 22.99 -17.68
N SER A 395 17.10 22.84 -18.94
CA SER A 395 16.39 21.65 -19.42
C SER A 395 17.24 20.38 -19.33
N ASP A 396 18.51 20.45 -19.70
CA ASP A 396 19.43 19.31 -19.68
C ASP A 396 19.86 18.97 -18.25
N ILE A 397 20.10 19.97 -17.41
CA ILE A 397 20.34 19.76 -15.96
C ILE A 397 19.14 19.01 -15.34
N LYS A 398 17.90 19.42 -15.64
CA LYS A 398 16.70 18.72 -15.15
C LYS A 398 16.58 17.28 -15.66
N LYS A 399 17.04 16.97 -16.88
CA LYS A 399 17.10 15.59 -17.39
C LYS A 399 18.13 14.77 -16.62
N THR A 400 19.33 15.30 -16.40
CA THR A 400 20.40 14.63 -15.64
C THR A 400 19.99 14.39 -14.19
N VAL A 401 19.33 15.36 -13.54
CA VAL A 401 18.74 15.17 -12.20
C VAL A 401 17.67 14.07 -12.21
N LEU A 402 16.74 14.08 -13.17
CA LEU A 402 15.70 13.04 -13.28
C LEU A 402 16.31 11.63 -13.47
N PHE A 403 17.32 11.50 -14.33
CA PHE A 403 18.04 10.25 -14.55
C PHE A 403 18.71 9.76 -13.26
N SER A 404 19.41 10.66 -12.56
CA SER A 404 20.05 10.36 -11.27
C SER A 404 19.05 9.93 -10.20
N LEU A 405 17.91 10.61 -10.09
CA LEU A 405 16.82 10.22 -9.16
C LEU A 405 16.27 8.82 -9.49
N VAL A 406 16.03 8.51 -10.77
CA VAL A 406 15.58 7.18 -11.20
C VAL A 406 16.62 6.10 -10.86
N ARG A 407 17.90 6.38 -11.09
CA ARG A 407 19.01 5.48 -10.73
C ARG A 407 19.10 5.23 -9.21
N SER A 408 18.79 6.25 -8.40
CA SER A 408 18.70 6.14 -6.93
C SER A 408 17.41 5.48 -6.42
N GLY A 409 16.55 4.95 -7.30
CA GLY A 409 15.37 4.17 -6.93
C GLY A 409 14.05 4.95 -6.92
N PHE A 410 14.03 6.25 -7.22
CA PHE A 410 12.81 7.04 -7.41
C PHE A 410 12.21 6.76 -8.80
N THR A 411 11.80 5.52 -9.03
CA THR A 411 11.39 5.04 -10.36
C THR A 411 10.03 5.60 -10.80
N GLY A 412 9.11 5.84 -9.87
CA GLY A 412 7.75 6.31 -10.15
C GLY A 412 7.70 7.71 -10.76
N ILE A 413 8.57 8.63 -10.32
CA ILE A 413 8.70 9.96 -10.96
C ILE A 413 9.23 9.86 -12.40
N GLY A 414 10.16 8.95 -12.67
CA GLY A 414 10.61 8.64 -14.03
C GLY A 414 9.49 8.08 -14.90
N GLN A 415 8.82 7.01 -14.43
CA GLN A 415 7.68 6.38 -15.12
C GLN A 415 6.61 7.42 -15.50
N PHE A 416 6.27 8.31 -14.56
CA PHE A 416 5.30 9.38 -14.78
C PHE A 416 5.77 10.42 -15.80
N LEU A 417 6.97 10.98 -15.63
CA LEU A 417 7.45 12.09 -16.47
C LEU A 417 7.75 11.63 -17.90
N TYR A 418 8.43 10.49 -18.07
CA TYR A 418 8.65 9.91 -19.40
C TYR A 418 7.33 9.45 -20.07
N SER A 419 6.26 9.16 -19.32
CA SER A 419 4.95 8.84 -19.92
C SER A 419 4.07 10.06 -20.19
N SER A 420 4.38 11.23 -19.62
CA SER A 420 3.49 12.42 -19.61
C SER A 420 4.06 13.66 -20.28
N VAL A 421 5.39 13.76 -20.44
CA VAL A 421 6.08 14.93 -21.00
C VAL A 421 6.66 14.58 -22.37
N ARG A 422 6.07 15.13 -23.45
CA ARG A 422 6.50 14.85 -24.84
C ARG A 422 7.99 15.13 -25.11
N SER A 423 8.55 16.18 -24.52
CA SER A 423 9.98 16.51 -24.68
C SER A 423 10.93 15.52 -23.98
N LEU A 424 10.43 14.66 -23.09
CA LEU A 424 11.18 13.57 -22.46
C LEU A 424 10.95 12.22 -23.16
N GLN A 425 9.83 12.03 -23.85
CA GLN A 425 9.51 10.79 -24.58
C GLN A 425 10.54 10.46 -25.66
N ASN A 426 11.03 11.48 -26.37
CA ASN A 426 12.04 11.31 -27.43
C ASN A 426 13.47 11.10 -26.90
N GLY A 427 13.72 11.35 -25.60
CA GLY A 427 15.03 11.21 -24.97
C GLY A 427 15.28 9.84 -24.33
N LYS A 428 14.41 8.86 -24.57
CA LYS A 428 14.38 7.57 -23.85
C LYS A 428 15.34 6.50 -24.41
N GLN A 429 16.33 6.90 -25.22
CA GLN A 429 17.18 6.02 -26.05
C GLN A 429 18.69 6.10 -25.71
N GLN A 430 19.07 6.60 -24.52
CA GLN A 430 20.44 6.55 -24.00
C GLN A 430 20.42 6.08 -22.54
#